data_AF-A0A946HC10-F1
#
_entry.id   AF-A0A946HC10-F1
#
_cell.length_a   1.000
_cell.length_b   1.000
_cell.length_c   1.000
_cell.angle_alpha   90.00
_cell.angle_beta   90.00
_cell.angle_gamma   90.00
#
_symmetry.space_group_name_H-M   'P 1'
#
loop_
_entity.id
_entity.type
_entity.pdbx_description
1 polymer ?
#
loop_
_entity_poly.entity_id
_entity_poly.type
_entity_poly.pdbx_seq_one_letter_code
_entity_poly.pdbx_strand_id
1 'polypeptide(L)' 'RPGAVIGITVNARHWKTADFAAKFAAISSQITRFELQDVAIYGADAEGVHKDDMAKIALFLKL' A
#
# COMPACT_ATOMS: atom_id res chain seq x y z
N ARG A 1 -17.79 -6.53 -2.98
CA ARG A 1 -19.00 -6.66 -2.14
C ARG A 1 -18.86 -5.68 -0.98
N PRO A 2 -19.92 -4.99 -0.54
CA PRO A 2 -19.90 -4.22 0.71
C PRO A 2 -19.36 -5.06 1.87
N GLY A 3 -18.57 -4.45 2.76
CA GLY A 3 -17.90 -5.12 3.88
C GLY A 3 -16.68 -5.96 3.52
N ALA A 4 -16.25 -6.01 2.25
CA ALA A 4 -15.05 -6.73 1.86
C ALA A 4 -13.78 -6.06 2.42
N VAL A 5 -12.89 -6.86 3.00
CA VAL A 5 -11.53 -6.45 3.37
C VAL A 5 -10.65 -6.51 2.13
N ILE A 6 -9.98 -5.41 1.81
CA ILE A 6 -9.11 -5.28 0.65
C ILE A 6 -7.74 -4.82 1.13
N GLY A 7 -6.71 -5.61 0.81
CA GLY A 7 -5.31 -5.27 1.00
C GLY A 7 -4.63 -5.09 -0.36
N ILE A 8 -3.94 -3.97 -0.54
CA ILE A 8 -3.15 -3.68 -1.74
C ILE A 8 -1.71 -3.40 -1.32
N THR A 9 -0.77 -4.18 -1.84
CA THR A 9 0.66 -3.99 -1.62
C THR A 9 1.28 -3.35 -2.85
N VAL A 10 1.96 -2.21 -2.69
CA VAL A 10 2.60 -1.47 -3.77
C VAL A 10 4.05 -1.20 -3.38
N ASN A 11 5.02 -1.43 -4.27
CA ASN A 11 6.39 -0.96 -4.03
C ASN A 11 6.37 0.56 -3.79
N ALA A 12 7.04 1.04 -2.75
CA ALA A 12 7.00 2.43 -2.31
C ALA A 12 7.45 3.42 -3.40
N ARG A 13 8.34 2.99 -4.31
CA ARG A 13 8.72 3.79 -5.48
C ARG A 13 7.52 4.10 -6.37
N HIS A 14 6.68 3.09 -6.60
CA HIS A 14 5.51 3.16 -7.47
C HIS A 14 4.34 3.85 -6.79
N TRP A 15 4.25 3.75 -5.46
CA TRP A 15 3.30 4.55 -4.69
C TRP A 15 3.46 6.04 -4.97
N LYS A 16 4.72 6.52 -4.94
CA LYS A 16 5.05 7.92 -5.19
C LYS A 16 4.90 8.30 -6.66
N THR A 17 5.47 7.52 -7.58
CA THR A 17 5.49 7.89 -9.00
C THR A 17 4.12 7.81 -9.68
N ALA A 18 3.23 6.92 -9.22
CA ALA A 18 1.88 6.78 -9.76
C ALA A 18 0.79 7.47 -8.91
N ASP A 19 1.20 8.27 -7.91
CA ASP A 19 0.34 9.06 -7.04
C ASP A 19 -0.84 8.27 -6.43
N PHE A 20 -0.51 7.15 -5.79
CA PHE A 20 -1.51 6.31 -5.14
C PHE A 20 -2.23 7.05 -4.01
N ALA A 21 -1.56 7.99 -3.34
CA ALA A 21 -2.19 8.82 -2.30
C ALA A 21 -3.41 9.57 -2.85
N ALA A 22 -3.29 10.24 -4.00
CA ALA A 22 -4.42 10.92 -4.63
C ALA A 22 -5.53 9.94 -5.05
N LYS A 23 -5.18 8.75 -5.54
CA LYS A 23 -6.17 7.71 -5.90
C LYS A 23 -6.99 7.24 -4.70
N PHE A 24 -6.35 7.04 -3.55
CA PHE A 24 -7.06 6.70 -2.31
C PHE A 24 -7.91 7.85 -1.76
N ALA A 25 -7.43 9.09 -1.86
CA ALA A 25 -8.22 10.26 -1.51
C ALA A 25 -9.51 10.35 -2.36
N ALA A 26 -9.40 10.08 -3.66
CA ALA A 26 -10.53 10.12 -4.59
C ALA A 26 -11.62 9.07 -4.32
N ILE A 27 -11.29 7.96 -3.66
CA ILE A 27 -12.24 6.89 -3.29
C ILE A 27 -12.61 6.88 -1.81
N SER A 28 -12.18 7.88 -1.04
CA SER A 28 -12.36 7.94 0.42
C SER A 28 -13.82 7.81 0.87
N SER A 29 -14.77 8.26 0.06
CA SER A 29 -16.22 8.12 0.32
C SER A 29 -16.77 6.70 0.11
N GLN A 30 -15.97 5.78 -0.44
CA GLN A 30 -16.36 4.40 -0.79
C GLN A 30 -15.63 3.35 0.07
N ILE A 31 -14.77 3.79 0.98
CA ILE A 31 -13.95 2.92 1.82
C ILE A 31 -13.98 3.39 3.28
N THR A 32 -13.69 2.49 4.20
CA THR A 32 -13.54 2.80 5.62
C THR A 32 -12.42 1.98 6.26
N ARG A 33 -12.02 2.33 7.48
CA ARG A 33 -10.90 1.70 8.21
C ARG A 33 -9.63 1.61 7.36
N PHE A 34 -9.29 2.72 6.70
CA PHE A 34 -8.10 2.79 5.86
C PHE A 34 -6.85 2.86 6.75
N GLU A 35 -5.96 1.89 6.57
CA GLU A 35 -4.66 1.80 7.20
C GLU A 35 -3.58 1.75 6.12
N LEU A 36 -2.45 2.41 6.38
CA LEU A 36 -1.31 2.43 5.49
C LEU A 36 -0.05 2.10 6.28
N GLN A 37 0.62 1.00 5.90
CA GLN A 37 1.83 0.53 6.56
C GLN A 37 3.00 0.50 5.57
N ASP A 38 4.17 0.95 6.01
CA ASP A 38 5.43 0.69 5.33
C ASP A 38 6.04 -0.64 5.81
N VAL A 39 6.47 -1.48 4.87
CA VAL A 39 7.09 -2.77 5.14
C VAL A 39 8.34 -2.93 4.28
N ALA A 40 9.40 -3.51 4.83
CA ALA A 40 10.54 -3.96 4.03
C ALA A 40 10.08 -5.11 3.13
N ILE A 41 10.44 -5.08 1.84
CA ILE A 41 10.10 -6.18 0.92
C ILE A 41 11.00 -7.38 1.20
N TYR A 42 12.24 -7.15 1.59
CA TYR A 42 13.23 -8.19 1.86
C TYR A 42 13.66 -8.19 3.33
N GLY A 43 14.18 -9.33 3.78
CA GLY A 43 14.71 -9.51 5.13
C GLY A 43 16.05 -8.82 5.35
N ALA A 44 16.51 -8.77 6.59
CA ALA A 44 17.72 -8.05 7.00
C ALA A 44 19.01 -8.51 6.29
N ASP A 45 19.07 -9.79 5.88
CA ASP A 45 20.23 -10.38 5.22
C ASP A 45 20.18 -10.26 3.68
N ALA A 46 19.26 -9.45 3.14
CA ALA A 46 19.16 -9.26 1.70
C ALA A 46 20.35 -8.46 1.15
N GLU A 47 20.82 -8.87 -0.03
CA GLU A 47 21.94 -8.23 -0.74
C GLU A 47 21.52 -7.75 -2.13
N GLY A 48 22.34 -6.89 -2.73
CA GLY A 48 22.11 -6.35 -4.07
C GLY A 48 21.25 -5.08 -4.11
N VAL A 49 20.96 -4.62 -5.33
CA VAL A 49 20.41 -3.28 -5.60
C VAL A 49 19.00 -3.05 -5.05
N HIS A 50 18.25 -4.11 -4.75
CA HIS A 50 16.88 -4.03 -4.27
C HIS A 50 16.73 -4.38 -2.78
N LYS A 51 17.82 -4.63 -2.05
CA LYS A 51 17.75 -5.10 -0.66
C LYS A 51 16.97 -4.18 0.28
N ASP A 52 16.99 -2.88 0.01
CA ASP A 52 16.32 -1.85 0.81
C ASP A 52 14.97 -1.41 0.20
N ASP A 53 14.45 -2.13 -0.80
CA ASP A 53 13.15 -1.82 -1.39
C ASP A 53 12.05 -1.95 -0.32
N MET A 54 11.25 -0.89 -0.20
CA MET A 54 10.09 -0.83 0.69
C MET A 54 8.80 -1.03 -0.10
N ALA A 55 7.77 -1.56 0.55
CA ALA A 55 6.40 -1.56 0.07
C ALA A 55 5.48 -0.80 1.02
N LYS A 56 4.38 -0.30 0.46
CA LYS A 56 3.23 0.19 1.21
C LYS A 56 2.09 -0.80 1.11
N ILE A 57 1.50 -1.14 2.25
CA ILE A 57 0.28 -1.95 2.35
C ILE A 57 -0.87 -1.00 2.69
N ALA A 58 -1.80 -0.84 1.75
CA ALA A 58 -3.06 -0.17 1.96
C ALA A 58 -4.13 -1.20 2.32
N LEU A 59 -4.66 -1.16 3.54
CA LEU A 59 -5.70 -2.05 4.04
C LEU A 59 -6.97 -1.24 4.31
N PHE A 60 -8.12 -1.69 3.80
CA PHE A 60 -9.39 -1.00 3.99
C PHE A 60 -10.59 -1.93 3.83
N LEU A 61 -11.74 -1.47 4.31
CA LEU A 61 -13.03 -2.08 4.02
C LEU A 61 -13.72 -1.33 2.89
N LYS A 62 -14.29 -2.06 1.93
CA LYS A 62 -15.23 -1.50 0.97
C LYS A 62 -16.57 -1.23 1.66
N LEU A 63 -17.09 -0.01 1.54
CA LEU A 63 -18.44 0.34 1.99
C LEU A 63 -19.53 -0.34 1.17
#